data_AF-A0A672H7B2-F1
#
_entry.id   AF-A0A672H7B2-F1
#
_cell.length_a   1.000
_cell.length_b   1.000
_cell.length_c   1.000
_cell.angle_alpha   90.00
_cell.angle_beta   90.00
_cell.angle_gamma   90.00
#
_symmetry.space_group_name_H-M   'P 1'
#
loop_
_entity.id
_entity.type
_entity.pdbx_description
1 polymer ?
#
loop_
_entity_poly.entity_id
_entity_poly.type
_entity_poly.pdbx_seq_one_letter_code
_entity_poly.pdbx_strand_id
1 'polypeptide(L)'
;MWSEEGEPPLWILQHPAYQQMKDLQVEDRAQMHAAFLVYMDLTEVRRWKDVSCVKSSELQLFLLEAREKEGAPVQTVLPLPAHQAVTHHSIRLALDRGFPVLLCAVASDSTLVYQRLTDGLVTPDPPAGPFQDVERRQHRKRRHQP
;
A
#
# COMPACT_ATOMS: atom_id res chain seq x y z
N MET A 1 -14.73 14.11 -20.93
CA MET A 1 -13.98 13.70 -22.13
C MET A 1 -12.59 13.27 -21.67
N TRP A 2 -12.45 12.02 -21.22
CA TRP A 2 -11.17 11.46 -20.79
C TRP A 2 -11.22 9.95 -21.04
N SER A 3 -10.60 9.53 -22.14
CA SER A 3 -10.22 8.14 -22.41
C SER A 3 -8.83 8.21 -23.02
N GLU A 4 -7.82 8.07 -22.17
CA GLU A 4 -6.53 7.53 -22.59
C GLU A 4 -6.32 6.24 -21.81
N GLU A 5 -7.10 5.22 -22.16
CA GLU A 5 -6.65 3.84 -22.00
C GLU A 5 -5.57 3.59 -23.05
N GLY A 6 -4.38 4.16 -22.83
CA GLY A 6 -3.21 3.80 -23.60
C GLY A 6 -2.86 2.34 -23.29
N GLU A 7 -2.79 1.51 -24.33
CA GLU A 7 -2.26 0.14 -24.19
C GLU A 7 -0.92 0.19 -23.46
N PRO A 8 -0.66 -0.71 -22.49
CA PRO A 8 0.61 -0.72 -21.77
C PRO A 8 1.79 -0.83 -22.73
N PRO A 9 2.92 -0.16 -22.45
CA PRO A 9 4.15 -0.32 -23.24
C PRO A 9 4.50 -1.79 -23.49
N LEU A 10 5.03 -2.07 -24.68
CA LEU A 10 5.32 -3.45 -25.13
C LEU A 10 6.21 -4.24 -24.14
N TRP A 11 7.13 -3.56 -23.44
CA TRP A 11 8.00 -4.20 -22.47
C TRP A 11 7.25 -4.72 -21.22
N ILE A 12 6.19 -4.02 -20.79
CA ILE A 12 5.30 -4.48 -19.70
C ILE A 12 4.58 -5.74 -20.17
N LEU A 13 4.02 -5.68 -21.38
CA LEU A 13 3.27 -6.80 -21.94
C LEU A 13 4.13 -8.05 -22.09
N GLN A 14 5.44 -7.93 -22.31
CA GLN A 14 6.35 -9.09 -22.44
C GLN A 14 6.97 -9.53 -21.11
N HIS A 15 6.78 -8.77 -20.03
CA HIS A 15 7.41 -9.07 -18.76
C HIS A 15 6.87 -10.39 -18.17
N PRO A 16 7.73 -11.33 -17.73
CA PRO A 16 7.29 -12.63 -17.20
C PRO A 16 6.28 -12.52 -16.06
N ALA A 17 6.52 -11.63 -15.09
CA ALA A 17 5.58 -11.41 -13.99
C ALA A 17 4.22 -10.84 -14.47
N TYR A 18 4.20 -10.01 -15.51
CA TYR A 18 2.96 -9.49 -16.07
C TYR A 18 2.15 -10.60 -16.76
N GLN A 19 2.84 -11.51 -17.46
CA GLN A 19 2.21 -12.68 -18.07
C GLN A 19 1.64 -13.63 -17.01
N GLN A 20 2.38 -13.90 -15.93
CA GLN A 20 1.87 -14.68 -14.80
C GLN A 20 0.63 -14.05 -14.15
N MET A 21 0.58 -12.72 -14.04
CA MET A 21 -0.61 -12.02 -13.53
C MET A 21 -1.82 -12.18 -14.46
N LYS A 22 -1.64 -12.20 -15.79
CA LYS A 22 -2.74 -12.48 -16.73
C LYS A 22 -3.34 -13.87 -16.50
N ASP A 23 -2.50 -14.85 -16.20
CA ASP A 23 -2.93 -16.24 -15.98
C ASP A 23 -3.77 -16.42 -14.71
N LEU A 24 -3.71 -15.47 -13.76
CA LEU A 24 -4.55 -15.49 -12.56
C LEU A 24 -6.01 -15.12 -12.83
N GLN A 25 -6.37 -14.70 -14.05
CA GLN A 25 -7.76 -14.45 -14.47
C GLN A 25 -8.53 -13.49 -13.53
N VAL A 26 -7.93 -12.34 -13.24
CA VAL A 26 -8.61 -11.17 -12.66
C VAL A 26 -8.96 -10.21 -13.80
N GLU A 27 -10.21 -9.76 -13.85
CA GLU A 27 -10.73 -8.97 -14.99
C GLU A 27 -10.28 -7.50 -14.97
N ASP A 28 -9.97 -6.97 -13.79
CA ASP A 28 -9.62 -5.56 -13.60
C ASP A 28 -8.21 -5.25 -14.14
N ARG A 29 -8.16 -4.70 -15.36
CA ARG A 29 -6.92 -4.31 -16.03
C ARG A 29 -6.19 -3.17 -15.32
N ALA A 30 -6.91 -2.22 -14.75
CA ALA A 30 -6.30 -1.11 -14.02
C ALA A 30 -5.61 -1.64 -12.77
N GLN A 31 -6.24 -2.59 -12.09
CA GLN A 31 -5.68 -3.25 -10.92
C GLN A 31 -4.53 -4.20 -11.26
N MET A 32 -4.56 -4.88 -12.42
CA MET A 32 -3.41 -5.63 -12.95
C MET A 32 -2.20 -4.73 -13.19
N HIS A 33 -2.41 -3.60 -13.87
CA HIS A 33 -1.34 -2.64 -14.13
C HIS A 33 -0.78 -2.07 -12.81
N ALA A 34 -1.64 -1.71 -11.86
CA ALA A 34 -1.22 -1.29 -10.53
C ALA A 34 -0.41 -2.39 -9.80
N ALA A 35 -0.87 -3.63 -9.83
CA ALA A 35 -0.16 -4.76 -9.22
C ALA A 35 1.22 -4.99 -9.84
N PHE A 36 1.34 -4.81 -11.16
CA PHE A 36 2.62 -4.88 -11.84
C PHE A 36 3.59 -3.76 -11.43
N LEU A 37 3.11 -2.52 -11.34
CA LEU A 37 3.95 -1.41 -10.87
C LEU A 37 4.44 -1.62 -9.43
N VAL A 38 3.56 -2.12 -8.56
CA VAL A 38 3.92 -2.48 -7.18
C VAL A 38 4.94 -3.62 -7.17
N TYR A 39 4.75 -4.66 -8.00
CA TYR A 39 5.74 -5.74 -8.14
C TYR A 39 7.12 -5.18 -8.47
N MET A 40 7.22 -4.31 -9.48
CA MET A 40 8.47 -3.71 -9.91
C MET A 40 9.13 -2.87 -8.81
N ASP A 41 8.36 -2.08 -8.06
CA ASP A 41 8.90 -1.30 -6.94
C ASP A 41 9.41 -2.20 -5.80
N LEU A 42 8.65 -3.25 -5.46
CA LEU A 42 9.06 -4.21 -4.43
C LEU A 42 10.34 -4.94 -4.84
N THR A 43 10.48 -5.39 -6.09
CA THR A 43 11.66 -6.15 -6.54
C THR A 43 12.87 -5.27 -6.84
N GLU A 44 12.70 -4.18 -7.60
CA GLU A 44 13.82 -3.41 -8.15
C GLU A 44 14.27 -2.28 -7.23
N VAL A 45 13.32 -1.55 -6.63
CA VAL A 45 13.60 -0.37 -5.82
C VAL A 45 13.84 -0.76 -4.37
N ARG A 46 12.87 -1.47 -3.77
CA ARG A 46 12.91 -1.88 -2.36
C ARG A 46 13.70 -3.16 -2.13
N ARG A 47 13.94 -3.95 -3.18
CA ARG A 47 14.72 -5.21 -3.14
C ARG A 47 14.18 -6.25 -2.17
N TRP A 48 12.86 -6.30 -2.03
CA TRP A 48 12.15 -7.33 -1.26
C TRP A 48 12.38 -8.72 -1.88
N LYS A 49 12.23 -9.75 -1.05
CA LYS A 49 12.45 -11.15 -1.40
C LYS A 49 11.13 -11.87 -1.59
N ASP A 50 11.16 -12.96 -2.34
CA ASP A 50 10.04 -13.87 -2.58
C ASP A 50 8.76 -13.13 -3.04
N VAL A 51 8.91 -12.08 -3.85
CA VAL A 51 7.77 -11.30 -4.35
C VAL A 51 6.97 -12.16 -5.33
N SER A 52 5.71 -12.40 -5.01
CA SER A 52 4.79 -13.18 -5.83
C SER A 52 3.43 -12.50 -5.91
N CYS A 53 2.70 -12.73 -7.00
CA CYS A 53 1.35 -12.23 -7.17
C CYS A 53 0.36 -13.38 -6.99
N VAL A 54 -0.72 -13.13 -6.25
CA VAL A 54 -1.77 -14.11 -5.98
C VAL A 54 -3.14 -13.47 -6.23
N LYS A 55 -4.12 -14.28 -6.63
CA LYS A 55 -5.52 -13.85 -6.72
C LYS A 55 -6.21 -14.07 -5.38
N SER A 56 -6.92 -13.06 -4.90
CA SER A 56 -7.88 -13.20 -3.81
C SER A 56 -9.22 -13.67 -4.36
N SER A 57 -9.69 -14.84 -3.93
CA SER A 57 -10.98 -15.39 -4.35
C SER A 57 -12.16 -14.59 -3.78
N GLU A 58 -11.99 -14.07 -2.56
CA GLU A 58 -13.03 -13.32 -1.86
C GLU A 58 -13.20 -11.92 -2.45
N LEU A 59 -12.10 -11.30 -2.87
CA LEU A 59 -12.11 -9.94 -3.39
C LEU A 59 -12.12 -9.87 -4.92
N GLN A 60 -11.74 -10.94 -5.61
CA GLN A 60 -11.48 -10.97 -7.06
C GLN A 60 -10.46 -9.90 -7.50
N LEU A 61 -9.38 -9.74 -6.73
CA LEU A 61 -8.30 -8.77 -6.97
C LEU A 61 -6.92 -9.46 -6.92
N PHE A 62 -5.91 -8.83 -7.51
CA PHE A 62 -4.50 -9.13 -7.26
C PHE A 62 -4.06 -8.69 -5.86
N LEU A 63 -3.31 -9.56 -5.19
CA LEU A 63 -2.52 -9.25 -4.01
C LEU A 63 -1.07 -9.65 -4.29
N LEU A 64 -0.12 -8.99 -3.62
CA LEU A 64 1.26 -9.45 -3.62
C LEU A 64 1.62 -10.01 -2.26
N GLU A 65 2.40 -11.08 -2.27
CA GLU A 65 3.03 -11.65 -1.09
C GLU A 65 4.54 -11.49 -1.25
N ALA A 66 5.18 -10.91 -0.23
CA ALA A 66 6.60 -10.59 -0.31
C ALA A 66 7.24 -10.48 1.09
N ARG A 67 8.56 -10.58 1.16
CA ARG A 67 9.34 -10.44 2.39
C ARG A 67 10.27 -9.25 2.29
N GLU A 68 10.26 -8.37 3.28
CA GLU A 68 11.13 -7.18 3.27
C GLU A 68 12.63 -7.54 3.24
N LYS A 69 12.99 -8.64 3.89
CA LYS A 69 14.34 -9.22 3.88
C LYS A 69 14.26 -10.73 4.06
N GLU A 70 15.36 -11.41 3.81
CA GLU A 70 15.46 -12.85 3.99
C GLU A 70 15.12 -13.25 5.44
N GLY A 71 14.27 -14.27 5.59
CA GLY A 71 13.77 -14.74 6.89
C GLY A 71 12.71 -13.85 7.56
N ALA A 72 12.38 -12.66 7.01
CA ALA A 72 11.27 -11.85 7.51
C ALA A 72 9.92 -12.54 7.25
N PRO A 73 8.88 -12.27 8.06
CA PRO A 73 7.53 -12.78 7.78
C PRO A 73 7.04 -12.30 6.40
N VAL A 74 6.21 -13.14 5.76
CA VAL A 74 5.52 -12.74 4.52
C VAL A 74 4.54 -11.61 4.86
N GLN A 75 4.61 -10.55 4.07
CA GLN A 75 3.66 -9.43 4.11
C GLN A 75 2.76 -9.49 2.89
N THR A 76 1.49 -9.18 3.11
CA THR A 76 0.52 -9.00 2.04
C THR A 76 0.46 -7.54 1.65
N VAL A 77 0.57 -7.26 0.35
CA VAL A 77 0.44 -5.93 -0.24
C VAL A 77 -0.80 -5.92 -1.14
N LEU A 78 -1.67 -4.92 -0.97
CA LEU A 78 -2.84 -4.67 -1.79
C LEU A 78 -2.58 -3.48 -2.72
N PRO A 79 -2.35 -3.72 -4.02
CA PRO A 79 -2.30 -2.66 -5.03
C PRO A 79 -3.69 -2.10 -5.29
N LEU A 80 -3.82 -0.79 -5.15
CA LEU A 80 -5.07 -0.07 -5.39
C LEU A 80 -4.82 1.11 -6.34
N PRO A 81 -5.36 1.08 -7.56
CA PRO A 81 -5.41 2.27 -8.41
C PRO A 81 -6.03 3.46 -7.66
N ALA A 82 -5.39 4.63 -7.67
CA ALA A 82 -5.78 5.77 -6.84
C ALA A 82 -7.19 6.32 -7.16
N HIS A 83 -7.73 6.03 -8.35
CA HIS A 83 -9.08 6.40 -8.76
C HIS A 83 -10.14 5.36 -8.34
N GLN A 84 -9.73 4.19 -7.86
CA GLN A 84 -10.64 3.11 -7.45
C GLN A 84 -11.05 3.29 -5.99
N ALA A 85 -12.36 3.27 -5.74
CA ALA A 85 -12.90 3.28 -4.40
C ALA A 85 -12.80 1.90 -3.74
N VAL A 86 -12.55 1.88 -2.43
CA VAL A 86 -12.61 0.67 -1.60
C VAL A 86 -13.66 0.80 -0.52
N THR A 87 -14.26 -0.32 -0.15
CA THR A 87 -15.24 -0.37 0.94
C THR A 87 -14.56 -0.83 2.23
N HIS A 88 -15.16 -0.51 3.37
CA HIS A 88 -14.70 -1.07 4.65
C HIS A 88 -14.76 -2.61 4.66
N HIS A 89 -15.75 -3.20 3.98
CA HIS A 89 -15.86 -4.65 3.86
C HIS A 89 -14.67 -5.25 3.09
N SER A 90 -14.28 -4.66 1.95
CA SER A 90 -13.14 -5.15 1.18
C SER A 90 -11.82 -4.98 1.94
N ILE A 91 -11.67 -3.89 2.69
CA ILE A 91 -10.50 -3.70 3.58
C ILE A 91 -10.48 -4.78 4.67
N ARG A 92 -11.62 -5.12 5.27
CA ARG A 92 -11.68 -6.16 6.30
C ARG A 92 -11.28 -7.54 5.75
N LEU A 93 -11.78 -7.91 4.57
CA LEU A 93 -11.40 -9.16 3.92
C LEU A 93 -9.90 -9.23 3.59
N ALA A 94 -9.28 -8.11 3.19
CA ALA A 94 -7.83 -8.07 2.99
C ALA A 94 -7.08 -8.29 4.30
N LEU A 95 -7.55 -7.67 5.38
CA LEU A 95 -6.97 -7.78 6.72
C LEU A 95 -7.10 -9.17 7.35
N ASP A 96 -8.18 -9.90 7.07
CA ASP A 96 -8.40 -11.26 7.58
C ASP A 96 -7.37 -12.28 7.03
N ARG A 97 -6.61 -11.92 5.98
CA ARG A 97 -5.49 -12.74 5.47
C ARG A 97 -4.22 -12.66 6.33
N GLY A 98 -4.16 -11.71 7.25
CA GLY A 98 -3.02 -11.51 8.15
C GLY A 98 -2.68 -10.03 8.34
N PHE A 99 -2.09 -9.73 9.49
CA PHE A 99 -1.72 -8.36 9.85
C PHE A 99 -0.20 -8.20 10.02
N PRO A 100 0.35 -7.04 9.62
CA PRO A 100 -0.31 -5.93 8.92
C PRO A 100 -0.47 -6.19 7.41
N VAL A 101 -1.44 -5.53 6.77
CA VAL A 101 -1.54 -5.43 5.30
C VAL A 101 -0.95 -4.10 4.86
N LEU A 102 -0.17 -4.08 3.79
CA LEU A 102 0.27 -2.85 3.14
C LEU A 102 -0.66 -2.49 1.99
N LEU A 103 -1.42 -1.41 2.11
CA LEU A 103 -2.12 -0.82 0.98
C LEU A 103 -1.12 0.00 0.16
N CYS A 104 -1.06 -0.22 -1.14
CA CYS A 104 -0.28 0.61 -2.05
C CYS A 104 -1.22 1.34 -3.02
N ALA A 105 -1.40 2.65 -2.81
CA ALA A 105 -2.14 3.49 -3.73
C ALA A 105 -1.25 3.84 -4.94
N VAL A 106 -1.75 3.55 -6.14
CA VAL A 106 -1.03 3.70 -7.41
C VAL A 106 -1.68 4.81 -8.24
N ALA A 107 -1.00 5.94 -8.37
CA ALA A 107 -1.46 7.04 -9.20
C ALA A 107 -1.17 6.80 -10.70
N SER A 108 -1.84 7.55 -11.57
CA SER A 108 -1.71 7.41 -13.03
C SER A 108 -0.32 7.79 -13.55
N ASP A 109 0.41 8.64 -12.83
CA ASP A 109 1.81 8.98 -13.10
C ASP A 109 2.80 7.93 -12.56
N SER A 110 2.30 6.76 -12.15
CA SER A 110 3.06 5.66 -11.53
C SER A 110 3.62 5.96 -10.13
N THR A 111 3.19 7.04 -9.48
CA THR A 111 3.53 7.30 -8.07
C THR A 111 2.91 6.23 -7.17
N LEU A 112 3.71 5.71 -6.24
CA LEU A 112 3.32 4.67 -5.28
C LEU A 112 3.35 5.21 -3.86
N VAL A 113 2.22 5.10 -3.15
CA VAL A 113 2.11 5.48 -1.74
C VAL A 113 1.72 4.27 -0.91
N TYR A 114 2.60 3.87 0.00
CA TYR A 114 2.38 2.74 0.89
C TYR A 114 1.82 3.18 2.22
N GLN A 115 0.71 2.57 2.61
CA GLN A 115 0.07 2.78 3.90
C GLN A 115 -0.13 1.45 4.61
N ARG A 116 0.32 1.37 5.86
CA ARG A 116 0.12 0.19 6.70
C ARG A 116 -1.29 0.19 7.28
N LEU A 117 -2.04 -0.89 7.03
CA LEU A 117 -3.35 -1.15 7.61
C LEU A 117 -3.23 -2.18 8.75
N THR A 118 -3.87 -1.89 9.87
CA THR A 118 -3.82 -2.71 11.10
C THR A 118 -5.23 -2.92 11.67
N ASP A 119 -5.42 -3.99 12.45
CA ASP A 119 -6.63 -4.13 13.26
C ASP A 119 -6.52 -3.24 14.51
N GLY A 120 -7.31 -2.18 14.55
CA GLY A 120 -7.34 -1.23 15.66
C GLY A 120 -6.23 -0.16 15.63
N LEU A 121 -6.07 0.51 16.77
CA LEU A 121 -5.18 1.66 16.93
C LEU A 121 -3.74 1.22 17.20
N VAL A 122 -2.79 1.86 16.51
CA VAL A 122 -1.35 1.72 16.75
C VAL A 122 -0.83 2.98 17.41
N THR A 123 0.03 2.83 18.41
CA THR A 123 0.71 3.99 19.01
C THR A 123 1.70 4.56 18.01
N PRO A 124 1.60 5.85 17.62
CA PRO A 124 2.55 6.44 16.69
C PRO A 124 3.94 6.51 17.32
N ASP A 125 4.97 6.48 16.47
CA ASP A 125 6.31 6.77 16.93
C ASP A 125 6.36 8.18 17.56
N PRO A 126 7.11 8.36 18.67
CA PRO A 126 7.26 9.67 19.27
C PRO A 126 7.87 10.65 18.25
N PRO A 127 7.46 11.92 18.25
CA PRO A 127 8.00 12.91 17.33
C PRO A 127 9.52 13.01 17.48
N ALA A 128 10.21 13.03 16.35
CA ALA A 128 11.65 13.18 16.32
C ALA A 128 12.03 14.64 16.68
N GLY A 129 12.35 14.89 17.94
CA GLY A 129 12.88 16.18 18.40
C GLY A 129 12.55 16.51 19.86
N PRO A 130 13.23 17.51 20.46
CA PRO A 130 12.85 17.99 21.78
C PRO A 130 11.45 18.60 21.72
N PHE A 131 10.55 18.13 22.59
CA PHE A 131 9.25 18.75 22.82
C PHE A 131 9.47 20.17 23.36
N GLN A 132 9.34 21.18 22.49
CA GLN A 132 9.17 22.54 22.97
C GLN A 132 7.72 22.68 23.43
N ASP A 133 7.50 22.61 24.74
CA ASP A 133 6.26 23.04 25.40
C ASP A 133 6.09 24.55 25.15
N VAL A 134 5.64 24.92 23.96
CA VAL A 134 5.23 26.29 23.64
C VAL A 134 3.91 26.52 24.37
N GLU A 135 4.01 27.25 25.48
CA GLU A 135 2.89 27.97 26.14
C GLU A 135 1.91 27.20 27.04
N ARG A 136 2.41 26.44 28.04
CA ARG A 136 1.61 26.16 29.25
C ARG A 136 2.02 26.91 30.51
N ARG A 137 3.11 27.69 30.49
CA ARG A 137 3.65 28.36 31.70
C ARG A 137 3.22 29.81 31.91
N GLN A 138 2.53 30.48 30.98
CA GLN A 138 2.18 31.90 31.16
C GLN A 138 0.91 32.14 32.02
N HIS A 139 0.08 31.12 32.29
CA HIS A 139 -1.19 31.30 33.00
C HIS A 139 -1.13 31.07 34.53
N ARG A 140 0.06 31.11 35.15
CA ARG A 140 0.23 30.96 36.62
C ARG A 140 1.00 32.13 37.27
N LYS A 141 0.84 33.36 36.77
CA LYS A 141 1.39 34.58 37.42
C LYS A 141 0.38 35.75 37.51
N ARG A 142 -0.91 35.45 37.73
CA ARG A 142 -1.95 36.47 38.00
C ARG A 142 -2.77 36.20 39.27
N ARG A 143 -2.14 35.61 40.27
CA ARG A 143 -2.61 35.63 41.67
C ARG A 143 -1.39 35.88 42.53
N HIS A 144 -1.50 36.87 43.42
CA HIS A 144 -0.44 37.49 44.24
C HIS A 144 0.20 38.74 43.64
N GLN A 145 -0.45 39.88 43.89
CA GLN A 145 0.19 40.97 44.63
C GLN A 145 -0.86 41.63 45.56
N PRO A 146 -0.43 42.14 46.73
CA PRO A 146 -1.26 42.50 47.88
C PRO A 146 -2.09 43.77 47.71
#